data_AF-A0A7S2F453-F1
#
_entry.id   AF-A0A7S2F453-F1
#
_cell.length_a   1.000
_cell.length_b   1.000
_cell.length_c   1.000
_cell.angle_alpha   90.00
_cell.angle_beta   90.00
_cell.angle_gamma   90.00
#
_symmetry.space_group_name_H-M   'P 1'
#
loop_
_entity.id
_entity.type
_entity.pdbx_description
1 polymer ?
#
loop_
_entity_poly.entity_id
_entity_poly.type
_entity_poly.pdbx_seq_one_letter_code
_entity_poly.pdbx_strand_id
1 'polypeptide(L)'
;DPFMIACLPLLPELHLLPFKQRLQLKTSSPMEYQIHCLKDPIPSCIIFGAVFSALDVYQGMRFTPTRLGQNIVFLYAYHALQCPLEGLSGRRSWTHNALVGGMLGSVGYMKGYLGIPFVPPHIVHTTPGLRPVHVAAMVYGGLGGALGAFSGKPM
;
A
#
# COMPACT_ATOMS: atom_id res chain seq x y z
N ASP A 1 4.59 15.77 -7.97
CA ASP A 1 4.04 15.06 -6.80
C ASP A 1 5.13 14.56 -5.86
N PRO A 2 5.27 15.14 -4.66
CA PRO A 2 6.27 14.74 -3.66
C PRO A 2 6.04 13.32 -3.10
N PHE A 3 4.93 12.66 -3.43
CA PHE A 3 4.63 11.27 -3.05
C PHE A 3 5.62 10.23 -3.59
N MET A 4 6.26 10.47 -4.74
CA MET A 4 7.13 9.46 -5.38
C MET A 4 8.56 9.41 -4.83
N ILE A 5 9.02 10.47 -4.14
CA ILE A 5 10.43 10.60 -3.75
C ILE A 5 10.64 10.11 -2.31
N ALA A 6 9.61 10.16 -1.46
CA ALA A 6 9.74 9.81 -0.04
C ALA A 6 9.70 8.30 0.28
N CYS A 7 9.29 7.45 -0.67
CA CYS A 7 9.32 5.99 -0.49
C CYS A 7 10.60 5.32 -1.00
N LEU A 8 11.55 6.08 -1.57
CA LEU A 8 12.63 5.51 -2.37
C LEU A 8 13.98 5.23 -1.66
N PRO A 9 14.34 5.76 -0.47
CA PRO A 9 15.61 5.38 0.13
C PRO A 9 15.43 4.80 1.54
N LEU A 10 15.28 3.48 1.65
CA LEU A 10 15.75 2.66 2.79
C LEU A 10 15.57 1.16 2.52
N LEU A 11 16.09 0.73 1.36
CA LEU A 11 16.02 -0.65 0.87
C LEU A 11 17.39 -1.38 0.83
N PRO A 12 18.31 -1.27 1.82
CA PRO A 12 19.51 -2.11 1.79
C PRO A 12 19.31 -3.53 2.38
N GLU A 13 18.21 -3.82 3.09
CA GLU A 13 17.99 -5.14 3.74
C GLU A 13 17.14 -6.12 2.90
N LEU A 14 16.61 -5.72 1.74
CA LEU A 14 15.61 -6.54 1.02
C LEU A 14 16.19 -7.64 0.12
N HIS A 15 17.51 -7.71 -0.07
CA HIS A 15 18.12 -8.62 -1.05
C HIS A 15 18.35 -10.07 -0.55
N LEU A 16 18.31 -10.34 0.76
CA LEU A 16 18.60 -11.68 1.32
C LEU A 16 17.37 -12.48 1.78
N LEU A 17 16.16 -11.91 1.66
CA LEU A 17 14.92 -12.56 2.10
C LEU A 17 14.25 -13.57 1.14
N PRO A 18 14.58 -13.70 -0.17
CA PRO A 18 13.69 -14.43 -1.09
C PRO A 18 13.71 -15.95 -0.87
N PHE A 19 14.77 -16.52 -0.31
CA PHE A 19 14.89 -17.98 -0.14
C PHE A 19 14.31 -18.48 1.20
N LYS A 20 14.59 -17.78 2.30
CA LYS A 20 14.15 -18.17 3.65
C LYS A 20 12.62 -18.10 3.79
N GLN A 21 11.98 -17.16 3.10
CA GLN A 21 10.52 -16.95 3.17
C GLN A 21 9.70 -18.00 2.41
N ARG A 22 10.22 -18.59 1.32
CA ARG A 22 9.52 -19.71 0.63
C ARG A 22 9.45 -20.97 1.47
N LEU A 23 10.50 -21.25 2.25
CA LEU A 23 10.56 -22.41 3.14
C LEU A 23 9.61 -22.25 4.34
N GLN A 24 9.51 -21.04 4.91
CA GLN A 24 8.63 -20.74 6.05
C GLN A 24 7.12 -20.89 5.74
N LEU A 25 6.70 -20.67 4.48
CA LEU A 25 5.32 -20.83 4.04
C LEU A 25 4.82 -22.28 4.03
N LYS A 26 5.73 -23.28 4.01
CA LYS A 26 5.35 -24.69 3.84
C LYS A 26 5.22 -25.45 5.17
N THR A 27 5.73 -24.90 6.27
CA THR A 27 5.86 -25.62 7.55
C THR A 27 5.12 -24.98 8.74
N SER A 28 4.59 -23.76 8.59
CA SER A 28 3.84 -23.10 9.65
C SER A 28 2.34 -23.37 9.53
N SER A 29 1.64 -23.44 10.67
CA SER A 29 0.18 -23.49 10.66
C SER A 29 -0.38 -22.22 9.99
N PRO A 30 -1.49 -22.29 9.24
CA PRO A 30 -2.04 -21.12 8.55
C PRO A 30 -2.35 -19.96 9.51
N MET A 31 -2.64 -20.27 10.77
CA MET A 31 -2.90 -19.30 11.83
C MET A 31 -1.64 -18.57 12.29
N GLU A 32 -0.52 -19.29 12.44
CA GLU A 32 0.76 -18.70 12.84
C GLU A 32 1.32 -17.76 11.77
N TYR A 33 1.18 -18.13 10.49
CA TYR A 33 1.51 -17.25 9.36
C TYR A 33 0.74 -15.93 9.42
N GLN A 34 -0.57 -15.99 9.67
CA GLN A 34 -1.41 -14.79 9.75
C GLN A 34 -1.00 -13.86 10.89
N ILE A 35 -0.67 -14.41 12.06
CA ILE A 35 -0.26 -13.62 13.23
C ILE A 35 1.05 -12.87 12.93
N HIS A 36 2.04 -13.55 12.35
CA HIS A 36 3.31 -12.92 11.98
C HIS A 36 3.13 -11.87 10.89
N CYS A 37 2.40 -12.22 9.82
CA CYS A 37 2.13 -11.30 8.72
C CYS A 37 1.43 -10.02 9.17
N LEU A 38 0.57 -10.10 10.20
CA LEU A 38 -0.16 -8.96 10.72
C LEU A 38 0.66 -8.10 11.71
N LYS A 39 1.58 -8.70 12.46
CA LYS A 39 2.39 -7.98 13.47
C LYS A 39 3.64 -7.33 12.90
N ASP A 40 4.34 -8.01 11.99
CA ASP A 40 5.58 -7.52 11.39
C ASP A 40 5.50 -6.10 10.79
N PRO A 41 4.40 -5.67 10.12
CA PRO A 41 4.33 -4.35 9.51
C PRO A 41 4.02 -3.21 10.50
N ILE A 42 3.65 -3.48 11.75
CA ILE A 42 3.26 -2.44 12.73
C ILE A 42 4.34 -1.34 12.87
N PRO A 43 5.62 -1.63 13.16
CA PRO A 43 6.65 -0.60 13.29
C PRO A 43 6.84 0.19 11.99
N SER A 44 6.81 -0.49 10.83
CA SER A 44 6.92 0.17 9.53
C SER A 44 5.73 1.10 9.28
N CYS A 45 4.51 0.70 9.64
CA CYS A 45 3.31 1.54 9.49
C CYS A 45 3.38 2.81 10.34
N ILE A 46 3.94 2.72 11.55
CA ILE A 46 4.13 3.89 12.43
C ILE A 46 5.15 4.86 11.81
N ILE A 47 6.30 4.35 11.37
CA ILE A 47 7.37 5.16 10.77
C ILE A 47 6.88 5.84 9.49
N PHE A 48 6.35 5.07 8.53
CA PHE A 48 5.87 5.63 7.27
C PHE A 48 4.62 6.48 7.46
N GLY A 49 3.74 6.16 8.40
CA GLY A 49 2.60 7.00 8.75
C GLY A 49 3.03 8.38 9.24
N ALA A 50 4.07 8.44 10.07
CA ALA A 50 4.67 9.71 10.51
C ALA A 50 5.31 10.48 9.33
N VAL A 51 6.02 9.80 8.43
CA VAL A 51 6.58 10.42 7.21
C VAL A 51 5.48 11.00 6.33
N PHE A 52 4.40 10.27 6.07
CA PHE A 52 3.29 10.77 5.28
C PHE A 52 2.59 11.96 5.94
N SER A 53 2.42 11.94 7.27
CA SER A 53 1.90 13.12 7.97
C SER A 53 2.83 14.32 7.90
N ALA A 54 4.15 14.13 7.91
CA ALA A 54 5.10 15.21 7.69
C ALA A 54 5.01 15.77 6.26
N LEU A 55 4.79 14.91 5.26
CA LEU A 55 4.55 15.33 3.88
C LEU A 55 3.23 16.09 3.73
N ASP A 56 2.17 15.69 4.43
CA ASP A 56 0.91 16.44 4.45
C ASP A 56 1.14 17.86 4.97
N VAL A 57 1.89 17.99 6.08
CA VAL A 57 2.24 19.30 6.65
C VAL A 57 3.07 20.13 5.69
N TYR A 58 4.05 19.51 5.02
CA TYR A 58 4.85 20.16 3.99
C TYR A 58 3.99 20.67 2.81
N GLN A 59 2.90 19.98 2.48
CA GLN A 59 1.93 20.39 1.45
C GLN A 59 0.94 21.48 1.93
N GLY A 60 1.13 22.03 3.13
CA GLY A 60 0.30 23.08 3.70
C GLY A 60 -0.94 22.57 4.44
N MET A 61 -1.05 21.26 4.66
CA MET A 61 -2.11 20.72 5.51
C MET A 61 -1.80 20.94 7.00
N ARG A 62 -2.84 21.10 7.82
CA ARG A 62 -2.66 21.19 9.28
C ARG A 62 -2.34 19.82 9.87
N PHE A 63 -1.29 19.76 10.69
CA PHE A 63 -1.00 18.58 11.49
C PHE A 63 -2.16 18.34 12.48
N THR A 64 -2.74 17.15 12.44
CA THR A 64 -3.75 16.71 13.39
C THR A 64 -3.46 15.27 13.81
N PRO A 65 -3.60 14.91 15.10
CA PRO A 65 -3.42 13.54 15.55
C PRO A 65 -4.32 12.55 14.82
N THR A 66 -5.52 12.99 14.45
CA THR A 66 -6.47 12.21 13.65
C THR A 66 -5.90 11.80 12.30
N ARG A 67 -5.21 12.71 11.59
CA ARG A 67 -4.60 12.38 10.29
C ARG A 67 -3.39 11.47 10.42
N LEU A 68 -2.57 11.67 11.44
CA LEU A 68 -1.50 10.73 11.76
C LEU A 68 -2.05 9.32 11.98
N GLY A 69 -3.10 9.20 12.80
CA GLY A 69 -3.81 7.94 13.00
C GLY A 69 -4.38 7.37 11.71
N GLN A 70 -4.98 8.19 10.85
CA GLN A 70 -5.50 7.76 9.55
C GLN A 70 -4.40 7.22 8.63
N ASN A 71 -3.24 7.90 8.54
CA ASN A 71 -2.12 7.45 7.71
C ASN A 71 -1.56 6.10 8.22
N ILE A 72 -1.37 5.96 9.54
CA ILE A 72 -0.90 4.71 10.16
C ILE A 72 -1.91 3.58 9.93
N VAL A 73 -3.19 3.81 10.19
CA VAL A 73 -4.26 2.82 10.03
C VAL A 73 -4.43 2.43 8.56
N PHE A 74 -4.28 3.38 7.64
CA PHE A 74 -4.37 3.11 6.20
C PHE A 74 -3.23 2.20 5.73
N LEU A 75 -1.99 2.47 6.15
CA LEU A 75 -0.85 1.60 5.88
C LEU A 75 -1.01 0.22 6.50
N TYR A 76 -1.48 0.16 7.74
CA TYR A 76 -1.74 -1.10 8.40
C TYR A 76 -2.82 -1.90 7.70
N ALA A 77 -3.92 -1.26 7.28
CA ALA A 77 -4.99 -1.89 6.51
C ALA A 77 -4.47 -2.45 5.18
N TYR A 78 -3.53 -1.75 4.53
CA TYR A 78 -2.86 -2.25 3.32
C TYR A 78 -2.14 -3.57 3.58
N HIS A 79 -1.33 -3.66 4.62
CA HIS A 79 -0.65 -4.91 4.95
C HIS A 79 -1.62 -6.00 5.43
N ALA A 80 -2.61 -5.64 6.24
CA ALA A 80 -3.61 -6.57 6.76
C ALA A 80 -4.44 -7.23 5.66
N LEU A 81 -4.79 -6.50 4.60
CA LEU A 81 -5.50 -7.04 3.43
C LEU A 81 -4.62 -7.93 2.56
N GLN A 82 -3.30 -7.70 2.55
CA GLN A 82 -2.37 -8.49 1.77
C GLN A 82 -2.16 -9.90 2.37
N CYS A 83 -2.11 -10.01 3.69
CA CYS A 83 -1.87 -11.28 4.41
C CYS A 83 -2.81 -12.44 4.02
N PRO A 84 -4.15 -12.27 4.02
CA PRO A 84 -5.05 -13.36 3.63
C PRO A 84 -4.91 -13.73 2.14
N LEU A 85 -4.63 -12.76 1.26
CA LEU A 85 -4.42 -13.03 -0.17
C LEU A 85 -3.16 -13.88 -0.39
N GLU A 86 -2.07 -13.55 0.30
CA GLU A 86 -0.83 -14.34 0.23
C GLU A 86 -1.01 -15.73 0.87
N GLY A 87 -1.78 -15.82 1.96
CA GLY A 87 -2.11 -17.08 2.62
C GLY A 87 -2.95 -18.01 1.74
N LEU A 88 -3.99 -17.47 1.07
CA LEU A 88 -4.84 -18.23 0.14
C LEU A 88 -4.09 -18.66 -1.12
N SER A 89 -3.27 -17.76 -1.68
CA SER A 89 -2.48 -18.06 -2.88
C SER A 89 -1.26 -18.95 -2.60
N GLY A 90 -0.85 -19.10 -1.33
CA GLY A 90 0.37 -19.81 -0.93
C GLY A 90 1.67 -19.18 -1.44
N ARG A 91 1.59 -17.96 -2.01
CA ARG A 91 2.72 -17.24 -2.59
C ARG A 91 2.60 -15.75 -2.36
N ARG A 92 3.75 -15.10 -2.12
CA ARG A 92 3.86 -13.64 -2.19
C ARG A 92 3.85 -13.23 -3.65
N SER A 93 3.02 -12.25 -4.01
CA SER A 93 2.96 -11.75 -5.38
C SER A 93 2.81 -10.23 -5.40
N TRP A 94 3.43 -9.59 -6.39
CA TRP A 94 3.19 -8.17 -6.63
C TRP A 94 1.76 -7.89 -7.08
N THR A 95 1.07 -8.87 -7.65
CA THR A 95 -0.35 -8.74 -8.04
C THR A 95 -1.26 -8.54 -6.83
N HIS A 96 -0.93 -9.15 -5.68
CA HIS A 96 -1.64 -8.90 -4.42
C HIS A 96 -1.46 -7.45 -3.97
N ASN A 97 -0.26 -6.86 -4.12
CA ASN A 97 -0.05 -5.43 -3.84
C ASN A 97 -0.88 -4.56 -4.77
N ALA A 98 -0.93 -4.90 -6.06
CA ALA A 98 -1.73 -4.16 -7.03
C ALA A 98 -3.22 -4.20 -6.69
N LEU A 99 -3.74 -5.38 -6.35
CA LEU A 99 -5.14 -5.56 -6.00
C LEU A 99 -5.50 -4.81 -4.71
N VAL A 100 -4.70 -4.96 -3.65
CA VAL A 100 -4.93 -4.26 -2.37
C VAL A 100 -4.77 -2.75 -2.54
N GLY A 101 -3.75 -2.30 -3.28
CA GLY A 101 -3.55 -0.89 -3.60
C GLY A 101 -4.75 -0.30 -4.34
N GLY A 102 -5.30 -1.03 -5.32
CA GLY A 102 -6.50 -0.60 -6.03
C GLY A 102 -7.74 -0.55 -5.13
N MET A 103 -7.95 -1.57 -4.30
CA MET A 103 -9.07 -1.59 -3.35
C MET A 103 -8.99 -0.42 -2.37
N LEU A 104 -7.86 -0.23 -1.69
CA LEU A 104 -7.70 0.84 -0.72
C LEU A 104 -7.67 2.22 -1.36
N GLY A 105 -7.08 2.36 -2.55
CA GLY A 105 -7.13 3.60 -3.31
C GLY A 105 -8.55 4.01 -3.69
N SER A 106 -9.37 3.05 -4.15
CA SER A 106 -10.77 3.29 -4.46
C SER A 106 -11.60 3.70 -3.23
N VAL A 107 -11.40 3.01 -2.10
CA VAL A 107 -12.09 3.31 -0.83
C VAL A 107 -11.63 4.65 -0.25
N GLY A 108 -10.32 4.92 -0.27
CA GLY A 108 -9.75 6.17 0.20
C GLY A 108 -10.23 7.36 -0.64
N TYR A 109 -10.35 7.19 -1.96
CA TYR A 109 -10.93 8.19 -2.84
C TYR A 109 -12.42 8.42 -2.54
N MET A 110 -13.22 7.35 -2.43
CA MET A 110 -14.65 7.47 -2.10
C MET A 110 -14.92 8.17 -0.76
N LYS A 111 -14.03 7.99 0.22
CA LYS A 111 -14.12 8.65 1.52
C LYS A 111 -13.54 10.07 1.54
N GLY A 112 -13.02 10.57 0.41
CA GLY A 112 -12.40 11.88 0.31
C GLY A 112 -11.07 12.01 1.05
N TYR A 113 -10.43 10.88 1.40
CA TYR A 113 -9.12 10.87 2.06
C TYR A 113 -7.97 10.94 1.05
N LEU A 114 -8.19 10.47 -0.18
CA LEU A 114 -7.17 10.40 -1.23
C LEU A 114 -7.63 11.12 -2.50
N GLY A 115 -6.74 11.93 -3.08
CA GLY A 115 -6.87 12.40 -4.45
C GLY A 115 -6.41 11.35 -5.46
N ILE A 116 -6.55 11.60 -6.76
CA ILE A 116 -5.97 10.74 -7.80
C ILE A 116 -4.70 11.42 -8.29
N PRO A 117 -3.50 10.90 -7.96
CA PRO A 117 -2.26 11.52 -8.43
C PRO A 117 -2.12 11.31 -9.94
N PHE A 118 -1.36 12.20 -10.60
CA PHE A 118 -1.06 12.15 -12.05
C PHE A 118 -2.25 12.27 -13.01
N VAL A 119 -3.49 12.39 -12.51
CA VAL A 119 -4.67 12.55 -13.36
C VAL A 119 -5.34 13.88 -13.06
N PRO A 120 -5.35 14.83 -14.01
CA PRO A 120 -6.07 16.07 -13.85
C PRO A 120 -7.57 15.82 -13.64
N PRO A 121 -8.22 16.49 -12.68
CA PRO A 121 -9.63 16.25 -12.36
C PRO A 121 -10.55 16.50 -13.56
N HIS A 122 -10.18 17.45 -14.43
CA HIS A 122 -10.97 17.76 -15.63
C HIS A 122 -11.10 16.56 -16.57
N ILE A 123 -10.07 15.72 -16.73
CA ILE A 123 -10.09 14.56 -17.65
C ILE A 123 -11.09 13.51 -17.14
N VAL A 124 -11.07 13.26 -15.83
CA VAL A 124 -11.93 12.27 -15.21
C VAL A 124 -13.41 12.68 -15.26
N HIS A 125 -13.69 13.99 -15.11
CA HIS A 125 -15.06 14.49 -15.12
C HIS A 125 -15.63 14.74 -16.53
N THR A 126 -14.79 14.90 -17.55
CA THR A 126 -15.23 15.18 -18.93
C THR A 126 -15.37 13.92 -19.80
N THR A 127 -14.73 12.82 -19.43
CA THR A 127 -14.76 11.58 -20.22
C THR A 127 -15.99 10.73 -19.88
N PRO A 128 -16.96 10.55 -20.78
CA PRO A 128 -18.12 9.71 -20.52
C PRO A 128 -17.70 8.25 -20.34
N GLY A 129 -18.21 7.61 -19.29
CA GLY A 129 -17.90 6.22 -18.93
C GLY A 129 -16.76 6.03 -17.94
N LEU A 130 -15.93 7.05 -17.71
CA LEU A 130 -14.83 6.98 -16.73
C LEU A 130 -15.35 7.36 -15.34
N ARG A 131 -15.58 6.39 -14.46
CA ARG A 131 -15.91 6.69 -13.06
C ARG A 131 -14.60 6.99 -12.28
N PRO A 132 -14.52 8.10 -11.53
CA PRO A 132 -13.31 8.46 -10.78
C PRO A 132 -12.82 7.36 -9.83
N VAL A 133 -13.73 6.58 -9.26
CA VAL A 133 -13.42 5.44 -8.37
C VAL A 133 -12.58 4.38 -9.08
N HIS A 134 -12.87 4.08 -10.35
CA HIS A 134 -12.10 3.11 -11.13
C HIS A 134 -10.71 3.65 -11.47
N VAL A 135 -10.61 4.95 -11.77
CA VAL A 135 -9.32 5.60 -12.04
C VAL A 135 -8.45 5.59 -10.77
N ALA A 136 -9.03 5.89 -9.61
CA ALA A 136 -8.34 5.77 -8.33
C ALA A 136 -7.85 4.32 -8.11
N ALA A 137 -8.70 3.32 -8.37
CA ALA A 137 -8.31 1.92 -8.26
C ALA A 137 -7.14 1.56 -9.19
N MET A 138 -7.16 2.03 -10.43
CA MET A 138 -6.09 1.77 -11.40
C MET A 138 -4.78 2.46 -11.02
N VAL A 139 -4.82 3.73 -10.61
CA VAL A 139 -3.63 4.49 -10.23
C VAL A 139 -2.99 3.93 -8.97
N TYR A 140 -3.76 3.73 -7.92
CA TYR A 140 -3.25 3.18 -6.66
C TYR A 140 -2.89 1.69 -6.78
N GLY A 141 -3.60 0.92 -7.60
CA GLY A 141 -3.23 -0.45 -7.92
C GLY A 141 -1.95 -0.53 -8.75
N GLY A 142 -1.76 0.38 -9.70
CA GLY A 142 -0.51 0.51 -10.46
C GLY A 142 0.66 0.86 -9.54
N LEU A 143 0.49 1.82 -8.64
CA LEU A 143 1.51 2.19 -7.64
C LEU A 143 1.84 1.02 -6.70
N GLY A 144 0.82 0.34 -6.16
CA GLY A 144 1.02 -0.84 -5.31
C GLY A 144 1.72 -1.98 -6.05
N GLY A 145 1.31 -2.25 -7.29
CA GLY A 145 1.93 -3.24 -8.16
C GLY A 145 3.39 -2.93 -8.47
N ALA A 146 3.68 -1.68 -8.85
CA ALA A 146 5.04 -1.21 -9.12
C ALA A 146 5.93 -1.35 -7.87
N LEU A 147 5.47 -0.87 -6.70
CA LEU A 147 6.18 -1.01 -5.43
C LEU A 147 6.43 -2.48 -5.08
N GLY A 148 5.44 -3.35 -5.31
CA GLY A 148 5.58 -4.79 -5.14
C GLY A 148 6.63 -5.41 -6.06
N ALA A 149 6.64 -5.00 -7.33
CA ALA A 149 7.60 -5.48 -8.32
C ALA A 149 9.03 -5.00 -8.02
N PHE A 150 9.20 -3.72 -7.66
CA PHE A 150 10.48 -3.16 -7.23
C PHE A 150 11.00 -3.78 -5.93
N SER A 151 10.10 -4.28 -5.08
CA SER A 151 10.46 -5.04 -3.87
C SER A 151 10.87 -6.50 -4.18
N GLY A 152 10.97 -6.90 -5.45
CA GLY A 152 11.39 -8.23 -5.87
C GLY A 152 10.33 -9.32 -5.66
N LYS A 153 9.06 -8.97 -5.42
CA LYS A 153 7.99 -9.98 -5.29
C LYS A 153 7.70 -10.61 -6.67
N PRO A 154 7.61 -11.95 -6.77
CA PRO A 154 7.32 -12.61 -8.04
C PRO A 154 5.86 -12.37 -8.50
N MET A 155 5.53 -12.76 -9.73
CA MET A 155 4.14 -12.83 -10.21
C MET A 155 3.38 -13.96 -9.51
#